data_AF-A0A5M9JWR1-F1
#
_entry.id   AF-A0A5M9JWR1-F1
#
_cell.length_a   1.000
_cell.length_b   1.000
_cell.length_c   1.000
_cell.angle_alpha   90.00
_cell.angle_beta   90.00
_cell.angle_gamma   90.00
#
_symmetry.space_group_name_H-M   'P 1'
#
loop_
_entity.id
_entity.type
_entity.pdbx_description
1 polymer ?
#
loop_
_entity_poly.entity_id
_entity_poly.type
_entity_poly.pdbx_seq_one_letter_code
_entity_poly.pdbx_strand_id
1 'polypeptide(L)'
;MDLDKVLGEVGVERTIDLGMDREAQLEELKHVPAEGEDRNGWLYTGRKESESGWEMRRIPYLARLRNKAMEPLLKIWDEGRGRRFDRVLWINDVVFTTTDVTTLLSTNSGSYAAACALDFSYPYQYYDTFALRDSLGRKSSSLSWPYFYASQSLRAMKRNDAVPVKSCWNGMVAFDAEAWYPSSDSGDRAGNEEGKFKGLKFRGVSDSLALKHVEGSECCLIHADNPLRETKGIFVNPNVRVAYKRDVYDVVNSPGGWPGKREAIWGFFEDSCIQNRGLKIIPLSCDRQSNPL
;
A
#
# COMPACT_ATOMS: atom_id res chain seq x y z
N MET A 1 9.46 23.69 -13.61
CA MET A 1 9.28 24.44 -12.35
C MET A 1 10.09 23.70 -11.31
N ASP A 2 11.03 24.36 -10.64
CA ASP A 2 11.85 23.74 -9.60
C ASP A 2 11.04 23.70 -8.29
N LEU A 3 10.67 22.48 -7.87
CA LEU A 3 9.83 22.26 -6.69
C LEU A 3 10.52 22.75 -5.42
N ASP A 4 11.84 22.59 -5.31
CA ASP A 4 12.60 23.00 -4.13
C ASP A 4 12.49 24.51 -3.94
N LYS A 5 12.81 25.26 -5.00
CA LYS A 5 12.72 26.72 -5.00
C LYS A 5 11.34 27.22 -4.59
N VAL A 6 10.29 26.64 -5.17
CA VAL A 6 8.91 27.07 -4.90
C VAL A 6 8.51 26.82 -3.45
N LEU A 7 8.83 25.64 -2.92
CA LEU A 7 8.57 25.34 -1.51
C LEU A 7 9.35 26.29 -0.57
N GLY A 8 10.52 26.77 -1.01
CA GLY A 8 11.33 27.76 -0.29
C GLY A 8 10.68 29.11 -0.22
N GLU A 9 10.18 29.59 -1.37
CA GLU A 9 9.49 30.88 -1.47
C GLU A 9 8.22 30.93 -0.61
N VAL A 10 7.52 29.80 -0.44
CA VAL A 10 6.34 29.72 0.45
C VAL A 10 6.66 29.37 1.90
N GLY A 11 7.94 29.22 2.26
CA GLY A 11 8.36 28.97 3.65
C GLY A 11 8.01 27.57 4.17
N VAL A 12 7.81 26.59 3.29
CA VAL A 12 7.53 25.21 3.69
C VAL A 12 8.84 24.49 4.03
N GLU A 13 8.97 24.10 5.31
CA GLU A 13 10.06 23.24 5.76
C GLU A 13 9.98 21.90 5.01
N ARG A 14 11.12 21.47 4.47
CA ARG A 14 11.22 20.28 3.62
C ARG A 14 12.60 19.67 3.71
N THR A 15 12.68 18.39 3.38
CA THR A 15 13.92 17.67 3.13
C THR A 15 13.79 17.02 1.76
N ILE A 16 14.80 17.19 0.91
CA ILE A 16 14.83 16.58 -0.43
C ILE A 16 16.02 15.61 -0.44
N ASP A 17 15.72 14.31 -0.47
CA ASP A 17 16.69 13.26 -0.76
C ASP A 17 16.29 12.63 -2.10
N LEU A 18 17.08 12.88 -3.14
CA LEU A 18 16.85 12.33 -4.48
C LEU A 18 17.22 10.85 -4.57
N GLY A 19 17.87 10.30 -3.54
CA GLY A 19 18.33 8.92 -3.53
C GLY A 19 19.40 8.65 -4.59
N MET A 20 19.36 7.44 -5.12
CA MET A 20 20.28 6.95 -6.15
C MET A 20 19.66 7.16 -7.53
N ASP A 21 20.48 7.49 -8.53
CA ASP A 21 20.02 7.52 -9.91
C ASP A 21 19.76 6.11 -10.46
N ARG A 22 19.19 6.04 -11.66
CA ARG A 22 18.81 4.77 -12.29
C ARG A 22 20.02 3.89 -12.55
N GLU A 23 21.12 4.47 -13.02
CA GLU A 23 22.33 3.76 -13.39
C GLU A 23 22.97 3.13 -12.16
N ALA A 24 23.21 3.90 -11.10
CA ALA A 24 23.74 3.38 -9.86
C ALA A 24 22.79 2.36 -9.21
N GLN A 25 21.46 2.55 -9.31
CA GLN A 25 20.51 1.56 -8.81
C GLN A 25 20.64 0.23 -9.54
N LEU A 26 20.78 0.27 -10.87
CA LEU A 26 20.97 -0.93 -11.67
C LEU A 26 22.29 -1.64 -11.33
N GLU A 27 23.34 -0.88 -11.00
CA GLU A 27 24.61 -1.45 -10.55
C GLU A 27 24.50 -2.08 -9.15
N GLU A 28 23.78 -1.46 -8.21
CA GLU A 28 23.51 -2.06 -6.88
C GLU A 28 22.76 -3.39 -7.03
N LEU A 29 21.75 -3.45 -7.91
CA LEU A 29 20.97 -4.67 -8.15
C LEU A 29 21.78 -5.82 -8.75
N LYS A 30 22.91 -5.52 -9.42
CA LYS A 30 23.83 -6.53 -9.98
C LYS A 30 24.91 -6.95 -8.99
N HIS A 31 25.17 -6.16 -7.95
CA HIS A 31 26.25 -6.40 -6.99
C HIS A 31 25.87 -7.49 -5.98
N VAL A 32 26.05 -8.74 -6.38
CA VAL A 32 25.76 -9.90 -5.54
C VAL A 32 26.83 -10.03 -4.44
N PRO A 33 26.44 -10.16 -3.15
CA PRO A 33 27.38 -10.38 -2.05
C PRO A 33 28.24 -11.64 -2.27
N ALA A 34 29.52 -11.53 -1.89
CA ALA A 34 30.49 -12.61 -2.06
C ALA A 34 30.09 -13.86 -1.27
N GLU A 35 30.70 -15.00 -1.59
CA GLU A 35 30.46 -16.23 -0.83
C GLU A 35 30.97 -16.08 0.61
N GLY A 36 30.10 -16.37 1.59
CA GLY A 36 30.39 -16.19 3.01
C GLY A 36 29.94 -14.83 3.59
N GLU A 37 29.50 -13.89 2.76
CA GLU A 37 28.88 -12.64 3.21
C GLU A 37 27.39 -12.80 3.49
N ASP A 38 26.81 -11.86 4.24
CA ASP A 38 25.37 -11.82 4.49
C ASP A 38 24.61 -11.60 3.17
N ARG A 39 23.76 -12.56 2.84
CA ARG A 39 22.89 -12.55 1.64
C ARG A 39 21.44 -12.25 1.99
N ASN A 40 21.17 -11.63 3.14
CA ASN A 40 19.83 -11.23 3.52
C ASN A 40 19.18 -10.37 2.42
N GLY A 41 17.97 -10.73 2.02
CA GLY A 41 17.26 -10.05 0.93
C GLY A 41 17.73 -10.45 -0.47
N TRP A 42 18.54 -11.49 -0.63
CA TRP A 42 18.87 -12.11 -1.92
C TRP A 42 18.27 -13.51 -2.02
N LEU A 43 17.90 -13.91 -3.23
CA LEU A 43 17.34 -15.22 -3.52
C LEU A 43 18.11 -15.88 -4.66
N TYR A 44 18.54 -17.13 -4.46
CA TYR A 44 19.08 -17.94 -5.54
C TYR A 44 17.93 -18.51 -6.38
N THR A 45 17.90 -18.17 -7.67
CA THR A 45 16.85 -18.59 -8.60
C THR A 45 17.36 -19.58 -9.65
N GLY A 46 18.68 -19.63 -9.87
CA GLY A 46 19.29 -20.44 -10.93
C GLY A 46 18.87 -20.04 -12.35
N ARG A 47 18.24 -18.86 -12.51
CA ARG A 47 17.83 -18.32 -13.80
C ARG A 47 19.05 -17.85 -14.59
N LYS A 48 19.06 -18.13 -15.90
CA LYS A 48 20.18 -17.81 -16.81
C LYS A 48 20.35 -16.31 -17.03
N GLU A 49 19.28 -15.55 -16.79
CA GLU A 49 19.23 -14.09 -16.88
C GLU A 49 19.98 -13.41 -15.74
N SER A 50 20.17 -14.10 -14.61
CA SER A 50 21.09 -13.68 -13.56
C SER A 50 22.46 -14.29 -13.83
N GLU A 51 23.47 -13.46 -14.12
CA GLU A 51 24.84 -13.92 -14.40
C GLU A 51 25.41 -14.82 -13.28
N SER A 52 24.97 -14.61 -12.03
CA SER A 52 25.39 -15.39 -10.85
C SER A 52 24.35 -16.40 -10.37
N GLY A 53 23.13 -16.41 -10.95
CA GLY A 53 21.97 -17.15 -10.46
C GLY A 53 21.34 -16.56 -9.18
N TRP A 54 21.90 -15.49 -8.61
CA TRP A 54 21.37 -14.75 -7.47
C TRP A 54 20.64 -13.48 -7.92
N GLU A 55 19.53 -13.18 -7.26
CA GLU A 55 18.73 -11.99 -7.55
C GLU A 55 18.34 -11.28 -6.26
N MET A 56 18.44 -9.95 -6.25
CA MET A 56 17.99 -9.15 -5.12
C MET A 56 16.47 -9.21 -5.03
N ARG A 57 15.94 -9.45 -3.83
CA ARG A 57 14.51 -9.47 -3.56
C ARG A 57 13.97 -8.05 -3.58
N ARG A 58 13.04 -7.80 -4.51
CA ARG A 58 12.42 -6.48 -4.73
C ARG A 58 11.77 -5.90 -3.47
N ILE A 59 11.03 -6.69 -2.69
CA ILE A 59 10.25 -6.15 -1.58
C ILE A 59 11.12 -5.71 -0.38
N PRO A 60 12.07 -6.52 0.13
CA PRO A 60 13.03 -6.06 1.13
C PRO A 60 13.79 -4.79 0.70
N TYR A 61 14.21 -4.72 -0.57
CA TYR A 61 14.85 -3.53 -1.14
C TYR A 61 13.94 -2.29 -1.06
N LEU A 62 12.69 -2.38 -1.52
CA LEU A 62 11.72 -1.27 -1.46
C LEU A 62 11.41 -0.87 -0.01
N ALA A 63 11.27 -1.84 0.90
CA ALA A 63 11.06 -1.58 2.32
C ALA A 63 12.22 -0.77 2.93
N ARG A 64 13.48 -1.12 2.60
CA ARG A 64 14.66 -0.35 3.02
C ARG A 64 14.60 1.10 2.52
N LEU A 65 14.27 1.32 1.26
CA LEU A 65 14.14 2.66 0.70
C LEU A 65 13.04 3.48 1.38
N ARG A 66 11.87 2.88 1.65
CA ARG A 66 10.78 3.57 2.36
C ARG A 66 11.15 3.91 3.80
N ASN A 67 11.87 3.02 4.49
CA ASN A 67 12.38 3.31 5.82
C ASN A 67 13.38 4.47 5.80
N LYS A 68 14.29 4.53 4.81
CA LYS A 68 15.20 5.67 4.61
C LYS A 68 14.43 6.98 4.43
N ALA A 69 13.38 6.98 3.61
CA ALA A 69 12.53 8.15 3.41
C ALA A 69 11.78 8.61 4.67
N MET A 70 11.61 7.73 5.67
CA MET A 70 11.02 8.07 6.97
C MET A 70 12.04 8.58 8.00
N GLU A 71 13.35 8.45 7.76
CA GLU A 71 14.39 8.91 8.70
C GLU A 71 14.25 10.39 9.11
N PRO A 72 13.92 11.35 8.19
CA PRO A 72 13.74 12.73 8.59
C PRO A 72 12.63 12.94 9.63
N LEU A 73 11.56 12.14 9.59
CA LEU A 73 10.49 12.21 10.59
C LEU A 73 11.01 11.87 11.99
N LEU A 74 11.74 10.75 12.09
CA LEU A 74 12.30 10.28 13.36
C LEU A 74 13.39 11.22 13.86
N LYS A 75 14.25 11.72 12.96
CA LYS A 75 15.29 12.69 13.30
C LYS A 75 14.70 13.98 13.92
N ILE A 76 13.64 14.53 13.32
CA ILE A 76 12.94 15.71 13.87
C ILE A 76 12.38 15.42 15.27
N TRP A 77 11.90 14.21 15.50
CA TRP A 77 11.38 13.78 16.79
C TRP A 77 12.50 13.56 17.84
N ASP A 78 13.54 12.79 17.49
CA ASP A 78 14.67 12.36 18.33
C ASP A 78 15.61 13.50 18.74
N GLU A 79 15.93 14.43 17.83
CA GLU A 79 16.88 15.53 18.07
C GLU A 79 16.33 16.62 19.02
N GLY A 80 15.38 16.28 19.88
CA GLY A 80 14.90 17.14 20.95
C GLY A 80 14.03 18.30 20.49
N ARG A 81 13.64 18.36 19.20
CA ARG A 81 12.58 19.30 18.78
C ARG A 81 11.21 18.88 19.28
N GLY A 82 11.06 17.61 19.70
CA GLY A 82 9.82 17.04 20.24
C GLY A 82 8.61 17.15 19.30
N ARG A 83 8.84 17.57 18.05
CA ARG A 83 7.80 17.92 17.11
C ARG A 83 7.26 16.64 16.52
N ARG A 84 5.95 16.47 16.67
CA ARG A 84 5.19 15.36 16.11
C ARG A 84 4.30 15.91 15.01
N PHE A 85 4.16 15.13 13.96
CA PHE A 85 3.15 15.33 12.93
C PHE A 85 1.93 14.48 13.25
N ASP A 86 0.75 14.91 12.84
CA ASP A 86 -0.49 14.14 13.02
C ASP A 86 -0.64 13.06 11.95
N ARG A 87 -0.18 13.32 10.73
CA ARG A 87 -0.39 12.46 9.56
C ARG A 87 0.88 12.30 8.74
N VAL A 88 1.06 11.11 8.19
CA VAL A 88 2.05 10.82 7.15
C VAL A 88 1.29 10.54 5.85
N LEU A 89 1.52 11.35 4.83
CA LEU A 89 0.90 11.18 3.50
C LEU A 89 1.95 10.65 2.52
N TRP A 90 1.72 9.45 2.00
CA TRP A 90 2.48 8.89 0.89
C TRP A 90 1.74 9.10 -0.41
N ILE A 91 2.47 9.55 -1.44
CA ILE A 91 1.95 9.77 -2.78
C ILE A 91 2.91 9.11 -3.77
N ASN A 92 2.38 8.29 -4.66
CA ASN A 92 3.12 7.73 -5.80
C ASN A 92 3.17 8.76 -6.96
N ASP A 93 3.57 8.32 -8.15
CA ASP A 93 3.55 9.02 -9.42
C ASP A 93 2.14 9.13 -10.04
N VAL A 94 1.16 9.54 -9.23
CA VAL A 94 -0.24 9.70 -9.66
C VAL A 94 -0.61 11.16 -9.88
N VAL A 95 -1.62 11.39 -10.73
CA VAL A 95 -2.34 12.65 -10.85
C VAL A 95 -3.32 12.77 -9.69
N PHE A 96 -3.27 13.92 -9.02
CA PHE A 96 -4.15 14.26 -7.90
C PHE A 96 -4.38 15.78 -7.81
N THR A 97 -5.33 16.17 -6.97
CA THR A 97 -5.65 17.56 -6.61
C THR A 97 -5.52 17.78 -5.10
N THR A 98 -5.52 19.04 -4.66
CA THR A 98 -5.58 19.36 -3.22
C THR A 98 -6.88 18.85 -2.59
N THR A 99 -7.99 18.83 -3.32
CA THR A 99 -9.27 18.27 -2.87
C THR A 99 -9.17 16.77 -2.61
N ASP A 100 -8.45 16.03 -3.46
CA ASP A 100 -8.20 14.60 -3.23
C ASP A 100 -7.47 14.38 -1.90
N VAL A 101 -6.42 15.18 -1.65
CA VAL A 101 -5.64 15.12 -0.41
C VAL A 101 -6.50 15.45 0.81
N THR A 102 -7.23 16.56 0.81
CA THR A 102 -8.07 16.97 1.96
C THR A 102 -9.22 16.00 2.20
N THR A 103 -9.79 15.42 1.14
CA THR A 103 -10.86 14.41 1.24
C THR A 103 -10.30 13.11 1.81
N LEU A 104 -9.09 12.70 1.39
CA LEU A 104 -8.41 11.52 1.93
C LEU A 104 -8.10 11.68 3.41
N LEU A 105 -7.55 12.83 3.80
CA LEU A 105 -7.25 13.15 5.21
C LEU A 105 -8.51 13.20 6.10
N SER A 106 -9.67 13.49 5.51
CA SER A 106 -10.95 13.56 6.22
C SER A 106 -11.70 12.21 6.26
N THR A 107 -11.14 11.14 5.69
CA THR A 107 -11.76 9.80 5.68
C THR A 107 -12.16 9.39 7.10
N ASN A 108 -13.35 8.80 7.27
CA ASN A 108 -13.86 8.37 8.58
C ASN A 108 -13.75 9.47 9.67
N SER A 109 -14.09 10.70 9.30
CA SER A 109 -13.99 11.89 10.18
C SER A 109 -12.58 12.13 10.71
N GLY A 110 -11.56 11.76 9.94
CA GLY A 110 -10.15 11.86 10.32
C GLY A 110 -9.68 10.78 11.31
N SER A 111 -10.52 9.83 11.71
CA SER A 111 -10.17 8.78 12.67
C SER A 111 -9.88 7.46 11.96
N TYR A 112 -8.60 7.18 11.69
CA TYR A 112 -8.15 5.94 11.06
C TYR A 112 -6.69 5.66 11.39
N ALA A 113 -6.27 4.40 11.33
CA ALA A 113 -4.86 4.03 11.34
C ALA A 113 -4.22 4.30 9.97
N ALA A 114 -4.97 4.00 8.90
CA ALA A 114 -4.63 4.36 7.53
C ALA A 114 -5.87 4.55 6.66
N ALA A 115 -5.78 5.45 5.68
CA ALA A 115 -6.80 5.70 4.67
C ALA A 115 -6.14 5.80 3.29
N CYS A 116 -6.62 5.03 2.32
CA CYS A 116 -6.07 5.01 0.95
C CYS A 116 -7.09 5.52 -0.08
N ALA A 117 -6.57 6.10 -1.15
CA ALA A 117 -7.34 6.38 -2.36
C ALA A 117 -7.67 5.08 -3.14
N LEU A 118 -8.32 5.21 -4.28
CA LEU A 118 -8.32 4.22 -5.36
C LEU A 118 -7.43 4.73 -6.49
N ASP A 119 -6.55 3.87 -7.03
CA ASP A 119 -5.70 4.21 -8.17
C ASP A 119 -6.13 3.50 -9.45
N PHE A 120 -6.02 4.21 -10.57
CA PHE A 120 -6.43 3.72 -11.87
C PHE A 120 -5.29 3.84 -12.88
N SER A 121 -5.01 2.72 -13.56
CA SER A 121 -4.22 2.72 -14.81
C SER A 121 -5.12 2.79 -16.05
N TYR A 122 -6.39 2.36 -15.91
CA TYR A 122 -7.42 2.41 -16.94
C TYR A 122 -8.75 2.85 -16.31
N PRO A 123 -9.66 3.52 -17.04
CA PRO A 123 -10.86 4.14 -16.45
C PRO A 123 -11.81 3.21 -15.67
N TYR A 124 -11.84 1.92 -15.99
CA TYR A 124 -12.77 0.96 -15.35
C TYR A 124 -12.09 -0.11 -14.51
N GLN A 125 -10.75 -0.05 -14.41
CA GLN A 125 -9.95 -1.04 -13.71
C GLN A 125 -9.04 -0.35 -12.71
N TYR A 126 -9.30 -0.62 -11.43
CA TYR A 126 -8.38 -0.15 -10.39
C TYR A 126 -7.09 -0.98 -10.44
N TYR A 127 -5.97 -0.36 -10.09
CA TYR A 127 -4.64 -0.90 -10.37
C TYR A 127 -4.10 -1.79 -9.25
N ASP A 128 -4.04 -1.29 -8.01
CA ASP A 128 -3.28 -1.96 -6.95
C ASP A 128 -4.03 -3.13 -6.29
N THR A 129 -3.96 -4.29 -6.93
CA THR A 129 -4.42 -5.57 -6.37
C THR A 129 -3.44 -6.22 -5.39
N PHE A 130 -2.20 -5.73 -5.34
CA PHE A 130 -1.14 -6.39 -4.59
C PHE A 130 -1.25 -6.08 -3.09
N ALA A 131 -1.52 -4.82 -2.73
CA ALA A 131 -1.68 -4.42 -1.34
C ALA A 131 -3.13 -4.50 -0.81
N LEU A 132 -4.13 -4.31 -1.67
CA LEU A 132 -5.52 -4.21 -1.24
C LEU A 132 -6.08 -5.55 -0.72
N ARG A 133 -6.59 -5.54 0.52
CA ARG A 133 -7.27 -6.70 1.13
C ARG A 133 -8.58 -6.27 1.78
N ASP A 134 -9.68 -6.97 1.50
CA ASP A 134 -10.99 -6.66 2.07
C ASP A 134 -11.01 -6.82 3.60
N SER A 135 -12.14 -6.52 4.25
CA SER A 135 -12.23 -6.56 5.72
C SER A 135 -12.00 -7.96 6.32
N LEU A 136 -12.07 -9.02 5.52
CA LEU A 136 -11.73 -10.40 5.90
C LEU A 136 -10.30 -10.80 5.50
N GLY A 137 -9.51 -9.88 4.96
CA GLY A 137 -8.13 -10.12 4.54
C GLY A 137 -8.02 -10.79 3.17
N ARG A 138 -9.10 -10.87 2.39
CA ARG A 138 -9.10 -11.51 1.07
C ARG A 138 -8.62 -10.55 0.01
N LYS A 139 -8.03 -11.09 -1.07
CA LYS A 139 -7.77 -10.31 -2.28
C LYS A 139 -9.10 -9.82 -2.86
N SER A 140 -9.02 -8.74 -3.63
CA SER A 140 -10.16 -8.21 -4.36
C SER A 140 -10.78 -9.26 -5.28
N SER A 141 -12.10 -9.22 -5.41
CA SER A 141 -12.89 -10.13 -6.21
C SER A 141 -12.79 -9.88 -7.70
N SER A 142 -12.62 -8.61 -8.08
CA SER A 142 -12.58 -8.17 -9.47
C SER A 142 -11.79 -6.87 -9.57
N LEU A 143 -11.21 -6.61 -10.74
CA LEU A 143 -10.63 -5.31 -11.12
C LEU A 143 -11.72 -4.26 -11.39
N SER A 144 -12.96 -4.69 -11.58
CA SER A 144 -14.12 -3.83 -11.79
C SER A 144 -14.89 -3.62 -10.49
N TRP A 145 -15.54 -2.46 -10.37
CA TRP A 145 -16.36 -2.13 -9.22
C TRP A 145 -17.44 -3.21 -9.04
N PRO A 146 -17.71 -3.70 -7.81
CA PRO A 146 -17.36 -3.13 -6.49
C PRO A 146 -16.18 -3.78 -5.75
N TYR A 147 -15.28 -4.49 -6.45
CA TYR A 147 -13.96 -4.98 -5.99
C TYR A 147 -13.88 -5.99 -4.83
N PHE A 148 -14.87 -6.11 -3.95
CA PHE A 148 -14.72 -6.86 -2.69
C PHE A 148 -15.65 -8.07 -2.56
N TYR A 149 -15.17 -9.12 -1.88
CA TYR A 149 -15.99 -10.26 -1.45
C TYR A 149 -16.63 -10.04 -0.08
N ALA A 150 -15.90 -9.46 0.89
CA ALA A 150 -16.42 -9.25 2.23
C ALA A 150 -17.63 -8.30 2.22
N SER A 151 -18.74 -8.76 2.78
CA SER A 151 -20.02 -8.02 2.78
C SER A 151 -19.95 -6.64 3.46
N GLN A 152 -19.04 -6.45 4.41
CA GLN A 152 -18.81 -5.15 5.04
C GLN A 152 -18.14 -4.17 4.07
N SER A 153 -17.02 -4.56 3.46
CA SER A 153 -16.31 -3.74 2.48
C SER A 153 -17.18 -3.47 1.25
N LEU A 154 -17.86 -4.50 0.74
CA LEU A 154 -18.74 -4.43 -0.41
C LEU A 154 -19.89 -3.44 -0.21
N ARG A 155 -20.59 -3.52 0.92
CA ARG A 155 -21.70 -2.60 1.22
C ARG A 155 -21.23 -1.16 1.41
N ALA A 156 -20.07 -0.94 2.04
CA ALA A 156 -19.50 0.40 2.20
C ALA A 156 -19.09 0.98 0.83
N MET A 157 -18.43 0.18 -0.03
CA MET A 157 -18.06 0.57 -1.40
C MET A 157 -19.30 0.96 -2.22
N LYS A 158 -20.39 0.21 -2.09
CA LYS A 158 -21.65 0.52 -2.79
C LYS A 158 -22.32 1.82 -2.34
N ARG A 159 -22.10 2.25 -1.11
CA ARG A 159 -22.62 3.51 -0.57
C ARG A 159 -21.67 4.69 -0.72
N ASN A 160 -20.49 4.47 -1.30
CA ASN A 160 -19.39 5.44 -1.31
C ASN A 160 -18.98 5.92 0.10
N ASP A 161 -19.13 5.05 1.10
CA ASP A 161 -18.66 5.29 2.46
C ASP A 161 -17.16 4.96 2.59
N ALA A 162 -16.54 5.34 3.71
CA ALA A 162 -15.21 4.84 4.07
C ALA A 162 -15.25 3.30 4.18
N VAL A 163 -14.50 2.61 3.32
CA VAL A 163 -14.60 1.16 3.14
C VAL A 163 -13.63 0.43 4.06
N PRO A 164 -14.09 -0.34 5.06
CA PRO A 164 -13.19 -1.06 5.95
C PRO A 164 -12.41 -2.13 5.19
N VAL A 165 -11.10 -2.17 5.37
CA VAL A 165 -10.17 -3.10 4.72
C VAL A 165 -9.12 -3.57 5.71
N LYS A 166 -8.37 -4.63 5.38
CA LYS A 166 -7.22 -5.07 6.19
C LYS A 166 -5.90 -4.46 5.74
N SER A 167 -5.81 -3.97 4.50
CA SER A 167 -4.66 -3.25 3.94
C SER A 167 -5.02 -2.57 2.62
N CYS A 168 -4.31 -1.48 2.27
CA CYS A 168 -4.42 -0.76 1.00
C CYS A 168 -3.19 0.11 0.73
N TRP A 169 -2.97 0.59 -0.50
CA TRP A 169 -1.92 1.58 -0.79
C TRP A 169 -2.36 2.51 -1.92
N ASN A 170 -2.73 1.93 -3.07
CA ASN A 170 -3.57 2.53 -4.10
C ASN A 170 -3.20 3.98 -4.49
N GLY A 171 -1.92 4.21 -4.79
CA GLY A 171 -1.40 5.48 -5.34
C GLY A 171 -1.27 6.63 -4.35
N MET A 172 -2.14 6.73 -3.34
CA MET A 172 -2.08 7.73 -2.29
C MET A 172 -2.64 7.15 -0.98
N VAL A 173 -1.88 7.24 0.09
CA VAL A 173 -2.27 6.73 1.41
C VAL A 173 -1.84 7.68 2.52
N ALA A 174 -2.78 7.97 3.42
CA ALA A 174 -2.54 8.70 4.64
C ALA A 174 -2.53 7.74 5.83
N PHE A 175 -1.55 7.88 6.72
CA PHE A 175 -1.50 7.15 7.98
C PHE A 175 -1.56 8.10 9.16
N ASP A 176 -2.02 7.58 10.29
CA ASP A 176 -1.81 8.22 11.58
C ASP A 176 -0.33 8.13 11.95
N ALA A 177 0.32 9.28 12.08
CA ALA A 177 1.75 9.38 12.29
C ALA A 177 2.18 8.81 13.66
N GLU A 178 1.25 8.70 14.62
CA GLU A 178 1.52 8.14 15.95
C GLU A 178 2.19 6.76 15.86
N ALA A 179 1.84 5.96 14.85
CA ALA A 179 2.38 4.63 14.67
C ALA A 179 3.91 4.60 14.43
N TRP A 180 4.53 5.69 13.95
CA TRP A 180 5.98 5.73 13.69
C TRP A 180 6.82 6.10 14.91
N TYR A 181 6.23 6.72 15.92
CA TYR A 181 7.00 7.10 17.10
C TYR A 181 7.10 5.91 18.07
N PRO A 182 8.28 5.70 18.67
CA PRO A 182 8.44 4.80 19.81
C PRO A 182 7.43 5.13 20.91
N SER A 183 6.75 4.11 21.43
CA SER A 183 5.81 4.26 22.54
C SER A 183 6.47 3.82 23.85
N SER A 184 6.24 4.60 24.92
CA SER A 184 6.57 4.20 26.30
C SER A 184 5.59 3.18 26.87
N ASP A 185 4.41 3.03 26.28
CA ASP A 185 3.26 2.32 26.87
C ASP A 185 3.17 0.84 26.48
N SER A 186 4.20 0.29 25.80
CA SER A 186 4.32 -1.15 25.61
C SER A 186 4.62 -1.82 26.95
N GLY A 187 3.54 -2.10 27.70
CA GLY A 187 3.45 -2.79 28.98
C GLY A 187 4.75 -3.13 29.66
N ASP A 188 5.13 -2.32 30.66
CA ASP A 188 6.15 -2.62 31.67
C ASP A 188 5.81 -3.89 32.45
N ARG A 189 6.05 -5.05 31.83
CA ARG A 189 6.24 -6.33 32.50
C ARG A 189 7.48 -6.99 31.92
N ALA A 190 8.54 -6.91 32.71
CA ALA A 190 9.91 -7.37 32.46
C ALA A 190 10.77 -6.38 31.66
N GLY A 191 11.85 -5.92 32.28
CA GLY A 191 12.88 -5.02 31.73
C GLY A 191 13.70 -5.66 30.61
N ASN A 192 13.04 -6.12 29.55
CA ASN A 192 13.66 -6.61 28.34
C ASN A 192 13.46 -5.57 27.23
N GLU A 193 14.50 -4.78 26.94
CA GLU A 193 14.46 -3.71 25.93
C GLU A 193 14.17 -4.22 24.51
N GLU A 194 14.37 -5.52 24.25
CA GLU A 194 14.10 -6.16 22.97
C GLU A 194 12.61 -6.20 22.59
N GLY A 195 11.69 -6.05 23.55
CA GLY A 195 10.25 -6.12 23.33
C GLY A 195 9.53 -4.78 23.12
N LYS A 196 10.21 -3.64 23.26
CA LYS A 196 9.56 -2.32 23.17
C LYS A 196 9.22 -1.98 21.71
N PHE A 197 8.04 -1.41 21.48
CA PHE A 197 7.64 -0.94 20.15
C PHE A 197 8.48 0.26 19.73
N LYS A 198 9.39 0.05 18.78
CA LYS A 198 10.35 1.05 18.28
C LYS A 198 9.80 1.93 17.16
N GLY A 199 8.48 1.96 16.98
CA GLY A 199 7.83 2.60 15.84
C GLY A 199 7.64 1.65 14.65
N LEU A 200 6.68 2.00 13.82
CA LEU A 200 6.31 1.28 12.61
C LEU A 200 7.44 1.33 11.56
N LYS A 201 7.74 0.18 10.94
CA LYS A 201 8.75 0.05 9.89
C LYS A 201 8.24 -0.79 8.73
N PHE A 202 8.63 -0.43 7.52
CA PHE A 202 8.41 -1.28 6.36
C PHE A 202 9.32 -2.50 6.44
N ARG A 203 8.81 -3.67 6.03
CA ARG A 203 9.57 -4.91 5.94
C ARG A 203 9.08 -5.78 4.80
N GLY A 204 9.95 -6.69 4.35
CA GLY A 204 9.56 -7.85 3.56
C GLY A 204 9.21 -9.06 4.45
N VAL A 205 8.86 -10.18 3.82
CA VAL A 205 8.82 -11.49 4.49
C VAL A 205 10.25 -12.05 4.62
N SER A 206 10.48 -12.96 5.57
CA SER A 206 11.78 -13.58 5.79
C SER A 206 12.28 -14.34 4.57
N ASP A 207 13.59 -14.41 4.37
CA ASP A 207 14.19 -15.16 3.25
C ASP A 207 13.82 -16.65 3.27
N SER A 208 13.63 -17.23 4.45
CA SER A 208 13.16 -18.61 4.61
C SER A 208 11.79 -18.88 3.97
N LEU A 209 10.93 -17.86 3.88
CA LEU A 209 9.65 -17.94 3.19
C LEU A 209 9.80 -17.66 1.69
N ALA A 210 10.73 -16.80 1.32
CA ALA A 210 11.05 -16.53 -0.09
C ALA A 210 11.57 -17.77 -0.82
N LEU A 211 12.33 -18.63 -0.13
CA LEU A 211 12.73 -19.96 -0.64
C LEU A 211 11.55 -20.86 -1.01
N LYS A 212 10.35 -20.58 -0.47
CA LYS A 212 9.09 -21.27 -0.78
C LYS A 212 8.21 -20.47 -1.75
N HIS A 213 8.80 -19.51 -2.46
CA HIS A 213 8.12 -18.58 -3.38
C HIS A 213 7.01 -17.75 -2.72
N VAL A 214 7.14 -17.49 -1.42
CA VAL A 214 6.22 -16.60 -0.68
C VAL A 214 6.83 -15.22 -0.65
N GLU A 215 6.09 -14.24 -1.19
CA GLU A 215 6.44 -12.82 -1.15
C GLU A 215 5.21 -12.03 -0.71
N GLY A 216 5.42 -10.99 0.09
CA GLY A 216 4.34 -10.16 0.62
C GLY A 216 4.68 -8.69 0.43
N SER A 217 3.78 -7.92 -0.19
CA SER A 217 3.94 -6.47 -0.40
C SER A 217 4.28 -5.75 0.91
N GLU A 218 5.33 -4.93 0.94
CA GLU A 218 5.63 -4.08 2.07
C GLU A 218 4.49 -3.08 2.34
N CYS A 219 3.81 -2.64 1.27
CA CYS A 219 2.62 -1.80 1.35
C CYS A 219 1.40 -2.52 1.94
N CYS A 220 1.40 -3.86 1.97
CA CYS A 220 0.40 -4.66 2.69
C CYS A 220 0.84 -4.93 4.13
N LEU A 221 2.11 -5.32 4.33
CA LEU A 221 2.66 -5.73 5.61
C LEU A 221 2.69 -4.59 6.63
N ILE A 222 2.92 -3.35 6.17
CA ILE A 222 2.90 -2.14 7.01
C ILE A 222 1.57 -2.00 7.78
N HIS A 223 0.45 -2.46 7.21
CA HIS A 223 -0.86 -2.43 7.86
C HIS A 223 -1.06 -3.54 8.87
N ALA A 224 -0.43 -4.69 8.67
CA ALA A 224 -0.46 -5.79 9.63
C ALA A 224 0.34 -5.42 10.88
N ASP A 225 1.43 -4.68 10.70
CA ASP A 225 2.33 -4.25 11.78
C ASP A 225 1.87 -2.96 12.47
N ASN A 226 0.90 -2.24 11.91
CA ASN A 226 0.40 -0.99 12.48
C ASN A 226 -0.40 -1.26 13.77
N PRO A 227 0.07 -0.82 14.96
CA PRO A 227 -0.59 -1.12 16.22
C PRO A 227 -1.97 -0.44 16.36
N LEU A 228 -2.22 0.62 15.58
CA LEU A 228 -3.48 1.36 15.60
C LEU A 228 -4.58 0.69 14.78
N ARG A 229 -4.26 -0.36 14.01
CA ARG A 229 -5.20 -0.99 13.07
C ARG A 229 -6.46 -1.54 13.73
N GLU A 230 -6.36 -2.06 14.95
CA GLU A 230 -7.50 -2.66 15.65
C GLU A 230 -8.38 -1.60 16.33
N THR A 231 -7.81 -0.47 16.73
CA THR A 231 -8.55 0.60 17.45
C THR A 231 -9.10 1.67 16.50
N LYS A 232 -8.35 2.02 15.45
CA LYS A 232 -8.74 3.08 14.49
C LYS A 232 -9.16 2.54 13.13
N GLY A 233 -8.81 1.31 12.77
CA GLY A 233 -9.20 0.70 11.49
C GLY A 233 -8.42 1.21 10.28
N ILE A 234 -8.57 0.52 9.14
CA ILE A 234 -7.97 0.89 7.86
C ILE A 234 -9.09 1.01 6.83
N PHE A 235 -9.04 2.06 6.00
CA PHE A 235 -10.10 2.37 5.06
C PHE A 235 -9.61 2.65 3.65
N VAL A 236 -10.40 2.26 2.65
CA VAL A 236 -10.33 2.85 1.31
C VAL A 236 -11.40 3.93 1.20
N ASN A 237 -11.04 5.10 0.68
CA ASN A 237 -11.97 6.18 0.42
C ASN A 237 -12.37 6.20 -1.07
N PRO A 238 -13.57 5.73 -1.44
CA PRO A 238 -14.01 5.65 -2.84
C PRO A 238 -14.23 7.04 -3.47
N ASN A 239 -14.28 8.09 -2.66
CA ASN A 239 -14.40 9.47 -3.12
C ASN A 239 -13.06 10.10 -3.53
N VAL A 240 -11.94 9.40 -3.29
CA VAL A 240 -10.61 9.83 -3.70
C VAL A 240 -10.10 8.87 -4.77
N ARG A 241 -10.10 9.32 -6.02
CA ARG A 241 -9.72 8.51 -7.19
C ARG A 241 -8.57 9.18 -7.90
N VAL A 242 -7.40 8.56 -7.84
CA VAL A 242 -6.15 9.03 -8.46
C VAL A 242 -5.80 8.16 -9.65
N ALA A 243 -4.96 8.63 -10.57
CA ALA A 243 -4.58 7.83 -11.74
C ALA A 243 -3.17 8.14 -12.22
N TYR A 244 -2.51 7.17 -12.84
CA TYR A 244 -1.15 7.33 -13.39
C TYR A 244 -1.12 8.14 -14.69
N LYS A 245 -2.28 8.45 -15.28
CA LYS A 245 -2.42 9.29 -16.47
C LYS A 245 -3.53 10.30 -16.30
N ARG A 246 -3.34 11.49 -16.89
CA ARG A 246 -4.28 12.61 -16.76
C ARG A 246 -5.64 12.34 -17.40
N ASP A 247 -5.66 11.76 -18.59
CA ASP A 247 -6.87 11.35 -19.30
C ASP A 247 -7.71 10.34 -18.48
N VAL A 248 -7.06 9.37 -17.84
CA VAL A 248 -7.72 8.41 -16.95
C VAL A 248 -8.28 9.10 -15.71
N TYR A 249 -7.49 9.98 -15.08
CA TYR A 249 -7.92 10.77 -13.92
C TYR A 249 -9.19 11.58 -14.23
N ASP A 250 -9.20 12.25 -15.39
CA ASP A 250 -10.32 13.09 -15.81
C ASP A 250 -11.59 12.24 -16.06
N VAL A 251 -11.45 11.04 -16.63
CA VAL A 251 -12.59 10.13 -16.82
C VAL A 251 -13.14 9.64 -15.48
N VAL A 252 -12.31 9.07 -14.60
CA VAL A 252 -12.80 8.47 -13.33
C VAL A 252 -13.37 9.50 -12.36
N ASN A 253 -13.05 10.78 -12.53
CA ASN A 253 -13.60 11.89 -11.74
C ASN A 253 -14.69 12.70 -12.44
N SER A 254 -15.04 12.35 -13.69
CA SER A 254 -16.16 12.98 -14.39
C SER A 254 -17.52 12.46 -13.89
N PRO A 255 -18.61 13.26 -13.98
CA PRO A 255 -19.96 12.80 -13.65
C PRO A 255 -20.35 11.53 -14.44
N GLY A 256 -20.61 10.44 -13.73
CA GLY A 256 -20.94 9.14 -14.33
C GLY A 256 -19.76 8.38 -14.94
N GLY A 257 -18.53 8.88 -14.76
CA GLY A 257 -17.31 8.21 -15.19
C GLY A 257 -16.89 7.04 -14.29
N TRP A 258 -17.28 7.07 -13.02
CA TRP A 258 -17.03 5.99 -12.07
C TRP A 258 -18.15 5.84 -11.01
N PRO A 259 -18.59 4.60 -10.68
CA PRO A 259 -18.40 3.42 -11.52
C PRO A 259 -19.08 3.66 -12.88
N GLY A 260 -18.49 3.14 -13.96
CA GLY A 260 -19.14 3.23 -15.27
C GLY A 260 -20.52 2.57 -15.25
N LYS A 261 -21.45 3.03 -16.10
CA LYS A 261 -22.86 2.57 -16.07
C LYS A 261 -22.99 1.05 -16.16
N ARG A 262 -22.15 0.40 -16.98
CA ARG A 262 -22.17 -1.06 -17.16
C ARG A 262 -21.65 -1.75 -15.91
N GLU A 263 -20.55 -1.26 -15.36
CA GLU A 263 -19.88 -1.78 -14.18
C GLU A 263 -20.78 -1.66 -12.94
N ALA A 264 -21.50 -0.55 -12.82
CA ALA A 264 -22.52 -0.37 -11.79
C ALA A 264 -23.60 -1.46 -11.91
N ILE A 265 -24.18 -1.66 -13.09
CA ILE A 265 -25.23 -2.67 -13.34
C ILE A 265 -24.69 -4.08 -13.06
N TRP A 266 -23.55 -4.45 -13.63
CA TRP A 266 -22.92 -5.76 -13.45
C TRP A 266 -22.56 -6.02 -11.98
N GLY A 267 -22.02 -5.03 -11.27
CA GLY A 267 -21.69 -5.12 -9.85
C GLY A 267 -22.90 -5.29 -8.92
N PHE A 268 -24.09 -4.84 -9.35
CA PHE A 268 -25.34 -5.16 -8.65
C PHE A 268 -25.79 -6.61 -8.88
N PHE A 269 -25.68 -7.11 -10.11
CA PHE A 269 -26.06 -8.49 -10.45
C PHE A 269 -25.13 -9.54 -9.81
N GLU A 270 -23.82 -9.34 -9.88
CA GLU A 270 -22.82 -10.29 -9.36
C GLU A 270 -22.95 -10.48 -7.84
N ASP A 271 -23.19 -9.40 -7.11
CA ASP A 271 -23.46 -9.44 -5.66
C ASP A 271 -24.75 -10.19 -5.32
N SER A 272 -25.81 -10.02 -6.11
CA SER A 272 -27.07 -10.76 -5.90
C SER A 272 -26.87 -12.26 -6.04
N CYS A 273 -25.97 -12.69 -6.94
CA CYS A 273 -25.57 -14.09 -7.06
C CYS A 273 -24.71 -14.57 -5.89
N ILE A 274 -23.81 -13.73 -5.37
CA ILE A 274 -22.93 -14.06 -4.22
C ILE A 274 -23.75 -14.15 -2.92
N GLN A 275 -24.66 -13.21 -2.68
CA GLN A 275 -25.50 -13.17 -1.47
C GLN A 275 -26.54 -14.28 -1.42
N ASN A 276 -27.10 -14.69 -2.56
CA ASN A 276 -28.07 -15.80 -2.63
C ASN A 276 -27.42 -17.18 -2.51
N ARG A 277 -26.09 -17.31 -2.58
CA ARG A 277 -25.38 -18.57 -2.36
C ARG A 277 -24.80 -18.65 -0.94
N GLY A 278 -25.67 -18.88 0.03
CA GLY A 278 -25.32 -19.30 1.39
C GLY A 278 -24.81 -20.75 1.51
N LEU A 279 -24.14 -21.30 0.48
CA LEU A 279 -23.58 -22.66 0.52
C LEU A 279 -22.05 -22.60 0.55
N LYS A 280 -21.45 -23.28 1.54
CA LYS A 280 -20.04 -23.65 1.52
C LYS A 280 -19.72 -24.35 0.19
N ILE A 281 -18.94 -23.71 -0.68
CA ILE A 281 -18.38 -24.35 -1.86
C ILE A 281 -16.85 -24.31 -1.76
N ILE A 282 -16.31 -25.51 -1.56
CA ILE A 282 -14.93 -25.91 -1.84
C ILE A 282 -14.60 -25.48 -3.28
N PRO A 283 -13.41 -24.91 -3.58
CA PRO A 283 -13.15 -24.34 -4.89
C PRO A 283 -13.13 -25.46 -5.94
N LEU A 284 -14.23 -25.56 -6.69
CA LEU A 284 -14.27 -26.31 -7.95
C LEU A 284 -13.97 -25.31 -9.07
N SER A 285 -12.77 -25.46 -9.60
CA SER A 285 -12.41 -25.33 -11.01
C SER A 285 -13.55 -24.88 -11.93
N CYS A 286 -13.44 -23.68 -12.50
CA CYS A 286 -13.93 -23.43 -13.85
C CYS A 286 -12.78 -23.81 -14.80
N ASP A 287 -12.82 -25.05 -15.26
CA ASP A 287 -11.80 -25.69 -16.10
C ASP A 287 -11.72 -25.09 -17.52
N ARG A 288 -10.46 -24.92 -17.96
CA ARG A 288 -9.89 -25.44 -19.22
C ARG A 288 -10.49 -25.01 -20.57
N GLN A 289 -9.75 -24.16 -21.29
CA GLN A 289 -9.48 -24.18 -22.74
C GLN A 289 -8.19 -23.36 -22.95
N SER A 290 -7.16 -23.72 -23.69
CA SER A 290 -6.74 -24.90 -24.44
C SER A 290 -5.33 -24.55 -24.94
N ASN A 291 -4.34 -25.39 -24.70
CA ASN A 291 -3.08 -25.33 -25.45
C ASN A 291 -3.38 -25.66 -26.92
N PRO A 292 -2.64 -25.05 -27.85
CA PRO A 292 -1.90 -25.91 -28.77
C PRO A 292 -0.46 -25.42 -28.99
N LEU A 293 0.45 -26.40 -28.84
CA LEU A 293 1.84 -26.51 -29.33
C LEU A 293 2.86 -25.47 -28.86
#